data_AF-A0A1F7M2H8-F1
#
_entry.id   AF-A0A1F7M2H8-F1
#
_cell.length_a   1.000
_cell.length_b   1.000
_cell.length_c   1.000
_cell.angle_alpha   90.00
_cell.angle_beta   90.00
_cell.angle_gamma   90.00
#
_symmetry.space_group_name_H-M   'P 1'
#
loop_
_entity.id
_entity.type
_entity.pdbx_description
1 polymer ?
#
loop_
_entity_poly.entity_id
_entity_poly.type
_entity_poly.pdbx_seq_one_letter_code
_entity_poly.pdbx_strand_id
1 'polypeptide(L)'
;MPAWAEPPGDAARGSRVFASKQCASCHRPSGQSGVGPALERLRHPQGAYELAGRLWNHAPAMFTGLTQERLEWPRINAAEMADLMAYLGADPTRDPAPDLVKGRLALVAKGCLKCHAFRGEGGRIGPDLAEGRERYAPPATWAAAVWRHTPRMAAVAIQREVLYPRFSGDEMVDLLGFLRSGTGTP
;
A
#
# COMPACT_ATOMS: atom_id res chain seq x y z
N MET A 1 11.07 0.85 28.07
CA MET A 1 11.07 0.59 26.61
C MET A 1 9.63 0.60 26.16
N PRO A 2 9.15 1.46 25.26
CA PRO A 2 7.75 1.42 24.93
C PRO A 2 7.50 0.45 23.77
N ALA A 3 6.45 -0.37 23.93
CA ALA A 3 6.13 -1.57 23.18
C ALA A 3 5.19 -1.29 21.98
N TRP A 4 5.72 -0.78 20.87
CA TRP A 4 4.93 -0.55 19.65
C TRP A 4 5.72 -0.78 18.34
N ALA A 5 6.84 -1.50 18.40
CA ALA A 5 7.46 -2.02 17.19
C ALA A 5 6.64 -3.20 16.67
N GLU A 6 6.14 -3.08 15.43
CA GLU A 6 5.51 -4.19 14.72
C GLU A 6 6.52 -5.34 14.63
N PRO A 7 6.12 -6.59 14.97
CA PRO A 7 7.03 -7.73 14.87
C PRO A 7 7.61 -7.79 13.45
N PRO A 8 8.92 -7.99 13.28
CA PRO A 8 9.49 -8.13 11.95
C PRO A 8 8.78 -9.29 11.24
N GLY A 9 8.36 -9.05 10.00
CA GLY A 9 7.74 -10.08 9.17
C GLY A 9 8.67 -11.27 8.98
N ASP A 10 8.09 -12.45 8.80
CA ASP A 10 8.80 -13.70 8.57
C ASP A 10 8.56 -14.16 7.13
N ALA A 11 9.64 -14.27 6.35
CA ALA A 11 9.56 -14.63 4.95
C ALA A 11 8.99 -16.05 4.71
N ALA A 12 9.17 -16.99 5.65
CA ALA A 12 8.60 -18.34 5.54
C ALA A 12 7.10 -18.35 5.84
N ARG A 13 6.62 -17.53 6.79
CA ARG A 13 5.18 -17.27 6.92
C ARG A 13 4.63 -16.52 5.72
N GLY A 14 5.38 -15.57 5.18
CA GLY A 14 4.97 -14.77 4.02
C GLY A 14 4.78 -15.59 2.76
N SER A 15 5.61 -16.62 2.53
CA SER A 15 5.41 -17.56 1.43
C SER A 15 4.09 -18.35 1.57
N ARG A 16 3.71 -18.70 2.81
CA ARG A 16 2.43 -19.36 3.12
C ARG A 16 1.26 -18.40 2.92
N VAL A 17 1.39 -17.13 3.30
CA VAL A 17 0.39 -16.08 2.99
C VAL A 17 0.23 -15.96 1.47
N PHE A 18 1.33 -15.84 0.73
CA PHE A 18 1.32 -15.73 -0.73
C PHE A 18 0.61 -16.92 -1.41
N ALA A 19 0.86 -18.14 -0.95
CA ALA A 19 0.17 -19.33 -1.47
C ALA A 19 -1.32 -19.37 -1.05
N SER A 20 -1.62 -19.18 0.23
CA SER A 20 -2.99 -19.29 0.78
C SER A 20 -3.94 -18.20 0.28
N LYS A 21 -3.43 -16.99 0.01
CA LYS A 21 -4.18 -15.89 -0.62
C LYS A 21 -4.22 -15.99 -2.15
N GLN A 22 -3.80 -17.14 -2.70
CA GLN A 22 -3.82 -17.47 -4.13
C GLN A 22 -2.99 -16.54 -5.02
N CYS A 23 -2.04 -15.78 -4.47
CA CYS A 23 -1.16 -14.91 -5.26
C CYS A 23 -0.35 -15.70 -6.29
N ALA A 24 0.03 -16.94 -5.93
CA ALA A 24 0.77 -17.86 -6.80
C ALA A 24 -0.03 -18.38 -8.01
N SER A 25 -1.34 -18.13 -8.09
CA SER A 25 -2.14 -18.48 -9.27
C SER A 25 -1.72 -17.66 -10.49
N CYS A 26 -1.45 -16.37 -10.28
CA CYS A 26 -1.08 -15.42 -11.32
C CYS A 26 0.42 -15.08 -11.32
N HIS A 27 1.03 -14.94 -10.14
CA HIS A 27 2.42 -14.55 -9.97
C HIS A 27 3.31 -15.78 -9.83
N ARG A 28 3.49 -16.51 -10.94
CA ARG A 28 4.23 -17.77 -10.97
C ARG A 28 5.74 -17.55 -11.04
N PRO A 29 6.57 -18.56 -10.69
CA PRO A 29 8.01 -18.52 -10.93
C PRO A 29 8.33 -18.26 -12.41
N SER A 30 9.48 -17.63 -12.65
CA SER A 30 10.00 -17.35 -13.98
C SER A 30 10.07 -18.61 -14.84
N GLY A 31 9.64 -18.51 -16.10
CA GLY A 31 9.52 -19.64 -17.02
C GLY A 31 8.19 -20.41 -16.93
N GLN A 32 7.32 -20.09 -15.97
CA GLN A 32 5.94 -20.59 -15.95
C GLN A 32 4.97 -19.55 -16.52
N SER A 33 3.95 -20.01 -17.26
CA SER A 33 2.89 -19.14 -17.77
C SER A 33 2.00 -18.64 -16.63
N GLY A 34 1.97 -17.32 -16.43
CA GLY A 34 1.08 -16.64 -15.50
C GLY A 34 0.67 -15.28 -16.06
N VAL A 35 -0.52 -14.80 -15.69
CA VAL A 35 -1.04 -13.50 -16.13
C VAL A 35 -0.38 -12.32 -15.39
N GLY A 36 0.18 -12.58 -14.21
CA GLY A 36 0.90 -11.57 -13.42
C GLY A 36 2.41 -11.56 -13.72
N PRO A 37 3.14 -10.50 -13.31
CA PRO A 37 4.59 -10.51 -13.31
C PRO A 37 5.13 -11.72 -12.54
N ALA A 38 6.22 -12.30 -13.04
CA ALA A 38 6.89 -13.41 -12.41
C ALA A 38 7.28 -13.10 -10.96
N LEU A 39 7.22 -14.10 -10.09
CA LEU A 39 7.47 -13.96 -8.66
C LEU A 39 8.83 -13.31 -8.36
N GLU A 40 9.87 -13.67 -9.11
CA GLU A 40 11.23 -13.13 -8.93
C GLU A 40 11.30 -11.62 -9.23
N ARG A 41 10.40 -11.09 -10.08
CA ARG A 41 10.27 -9.64 -10.29
C ARG A 41 9.63 -8.92 -9.11
N LEU A 42 8.89 -9.64 -8.27
CA LEU A 42 8.29 -9.11 -7.04
C LEU A 42 9.26 -9.26 -5.86
N ARG A 43 9.98 -10.38 -5.82
CA ARG A 43 10.91 -10.77 -4.74
C ARG A 43 12.31 -10.24 -5.00
N HIS A 44 12.54 -8.98 -4.66
CA HIS A 44 13.87 -8.40 -4.66
C HIS A 44 14.03 -7.44 -3.48
N PRO A 45 15.28 -7.12 -3.09
CA PRO A 45 15.53 -6.15 -2.04
C PRO A 45 14.95 -4.78 -2.41
N GLN A 46 14.10 -4.22 -1.56
CA GLN A 46 13.40 -2.95 -1.78
C GLN A 46 12.96 -2.31 -0.45
N GLY A 47 12.58 -1.03 -0.49
CA GLY A 47 11.97 -0.35 0.65
C GLY A 47 10.59 -0.94 0.99
N ALA A 48 10.17 -0.83 2.26
CA ALA A 48 8.86 -1.30 2.67
C ALA A 48 7.75 -0.36 2.17
N TYR A 49 7.94 0.95 2.26
CA TYR A 49 7.00 1.90 1.65
C TYR A 49 7.08 1.90 0.13
N GLU A 50 8.26 1.65 -0.44
CA GLU A 50 8.40 1.41 -1.88
C GLU A 50 7.50 0.25 -2.33
N LEU A 51 7.60 -0.91 -1.66
CA LEU A 51 6.74 -2.06 -1.95
C LEU A 51 5.25 -1.73 -1.74
N ALA A 52 4.90 -1.01 -0.67
CA ALA A 52 3.52 -0.60 -0.41
C ALA A 52 2.97 0.30 -1.53
N GLY A 53 3.79 1.21 -2.08
CA GLY A 53 3.46 2.02 -3.25
C GLY A 53 3.27 1.21 -4.52
N ARG A 54 4.10 0.19 -4.74
CA ARG A 54 3.96 -0.73 -5.88
C ARG A 54 2.68 -1.56 -5.77
N LEU A 55 2.35 -2.09 -4.59
CA LEU A 55 1.10 -2.80 -4.34
C LEU A 55 -0.10 -1.88 -4.60
N TRP A 56 -0.08 -0.65 -4.07
CA TRP A 56 -1.12 0.35 -4.33
C TRP A 56 -1.32 0.60 -5.83
N ASN A 57 -0.23 0.81 -6.57
CA ASN A 57 -0.26 1.06 -8.00
C ASN A 57 -0.74 -0.15 -8.81
N HIS A 58 -0.49 -1.36 -8.32
CA HIS A 58 -0.84 -2.60 -9.00
C HIS A 58 -2.27 -3.07 -8.71
N ALA A 59 -2.85 -2.63 -7.59
CA ALA A 59 -4.14 -3.09 -7.11
C ALA A 59 -5.31 -2.98 -8.13
N PRO A 60 -5.45 -1.92 -8.97
CA PRO A 60 -6.47 -1.91 -10.02
C PRO A 60 -6.33 -3.05 -11.06
N ALA A 61 -5.08 -3.37 -11.44
CA ALA A 61 -4.79 -4.48 -12.35
C ALA A 61 -5.07 -5.83 -11.68
N MET A 62 -4.67 -5.99 -10.41
CA MET A 62 -5.00 -7.19 -9.63
C MET A 62 -6.51 -7.36 -9.47
N PHE A 63 -7.26 -6.28 -9.25
CA PHE A 63 -8.71 -6.32 -9.10
C PHE A 63 -9.38 -6.82 -10.38
N THR A 64 -8.93 -6.30 -11.53
CA THR A 64 -9.39 -6.76 -12.84
C THR A 64 -9.09 -8.24 -13.05
N GLY A 65 -7.85 -8.68 -12.79
CA GLY A 65 -7.45 -10.07 -12.95
C GLY A 65 -8.20 -11.03 -12.03
N LEU A 66 -8.33 -10.69 -10.73
CA LEU A 66 -9.11 -11.49 -9.77
C LEU A 66 -10.58 -11.61 -10.20
N THR A 67 -11.18 -10.52 -10.68
CA THR A 67 -12.56 -10.54 -11.19
C THR A 67 -12.70 -11.47 -12.41
N GLN A 68 -11.74 -11.43 -13.34
CA GLN A 68 -11.73 -12.30 -14.52
C GLN A 68 -11.57 -13.78 -14.17
N GLU A 69 -10.70 -14.09 -13.20
CA GLU A 69 -10.47 -15.43 -12.68
C GLU A 69 -11.55 -15.89 -11.68
N ARG A 70 -12.56 -15.05 -11.41
CA ARG A 70 -13.64 -15.29 -10.43
C ARG A 70 -13.12 -15.60 -9.02
N LEU A 71 -12.02 -14.94 -8.66
CA LEU A 71 -11.41 -15.01 -7.33
C LEU A 71 -11.86 -13.82 -6.49
N GLU A 72 -12.01 -14.04 -5.19
CA GLU A 72 -12.31 -12.97 -4.25
C GLU A 72 -11.08 -12.11 -3.97
N TRP A 73 -11.31 -10.82 -3.66
CA TRP A 73 -10.23 -9.96 -3.19
C TRP A 73 -9.69 -10.46 -1.85
N PRO A 74 -8.39 -10.82 -1.75
CA PRO A 74 -7.90 -11.51 -0.58
C PRO A 74 -7.88 -10.58 0.64
N ARG A 75 -8.40 -11.06 1.77
CA ARG A 75 -8.31 -10.37 3.06
C ARG A 75 -6.93 -10.63 3.66
N ILE A 76 -6.16 -9.57 3.89
CA ILE A 76 -4.82 -9.62 4.50
C ILE A 76 -4.84 -8.69 5.72
N ASN A 77 -4.47 -9.20 6.90
CA ASN A 77 -4.29 -8.39 8.10
C ASN A 77 -2.85 -7.84 8.21
N ALA A 78 -2.57 -6.99 9.20
CA ALA A 78 -1.25 -6.35 9.34
C ALA A 78 -0.10 -7.37 9.51
N ALA A 79 -0.28 -8.41 10.33
CA ALA A 79 0.74 -9.44 10.55
C ALA A 79 0.99 -10.28 9.28
N GLU A 80 -0.09 -10.69 8.58
CA GLU A 80 0.02 -11.38 7.29
C GLU A 80 0.70 -10.49 6.24
N MET A 81 0.43 -9.20 6.25
CA MET A 81 1.07 -8.24 5.34
C MET A 81 2.55 -8.06 5.67
N ALA A 82 2.92 -7.97 6.95
CA ALA A 82 4.32 -7.90 7.36
C ALA A 82 5.10 -9.13 6.89
N ASP A 83 4.55 -10.32 7.11
CA ASP A 83 5.12 -11.58 6.64
C ASP A 83 5.23 -11.60 5.09
N LEU A 84 4.17 -11.19 4.38
CA LEU A 84 4.16 -11.10 2.92
C LEU A 84 5.23 -10.13 2.39
N MET A 85 5.35 -8.94 2.98
CA MET A 85 6.34 -7.94 2.61
C MET A 85 7.77 -8.48 2.84
N ALA A 86 8.02 -9.16 3.96
CA ALA A 86 9.30 -9.82 4.21
C ALA A 86 9.60 -10.90 3.15
N TYR A 87 8.61 -11.70 2.76
CA TYR A 87 8.77 -12.69 1.69
C TYR A 87 9.10 -12.06 0.33
N LEU A 88 8.55 -10.87 0.05
CA LEU A 88 8.81 -10.07 -1.15
C LEU A 88 10.10 -9.24 -1.09
N GLY A 89 10.87 -9.32 0.00
CA GLY A 89 12.17 -8.66 0.14
C GLY A 89 12.10 -7.19 0.55
N ALA A 90 10.98 -6.75 1.13
CA ALA A 90 10.89 -5.42 1.73
C ALA A 90 11.69 -5.34 3.03
N ASP A 91 12.42 -4.24 3.17
CA ASP A 91 13.20 -3.88 4.34
C ASP A 91 12.99 -2.39 4.61
N PRO A 92 12.34 -2.01 5.73
CA PRO A 92 12.10 -0.61 6.07
C PRO A 92 13.37 0.23 6.20
N THR A 93 14.54 -0.38 6.44
CA THR A 93 15.82 0.36 6.53
C THR A 93 16.32 0.86 5.17
N ARG A 94 15.71 0.37 4.07
CA ARG A 94 16.00 0.82 2.70
C ARG A 94 15.11 1.97 2.24
N ASP A 95 14.03 2.28 2.98
CA ASP A 95 13.23 3.45 2.67
C ASP A 95 14.05 4.72 3.00
N PRO A 96 14.08 5.73 2.11
CA PRO A 96 14.75 6.98 2.41
C PRO A 96 14.04 7.74 3.54
N ALA A 97 14.72 8.73 4.12
CA ALA A 97 14.05 9.67 5.00
C ALA A 97 12.99 10.48 4.21
N PRO A 98 11.77 10.64 4.73
CA PRO A 98 10.71 11.32 4.01
C PRO A 98 10.95 12.83 3.89
N ASP A 99 10.68 13.38 2.71
CA ASP A 99 10.55 14.81 2.46
C ASP A 99 9.10 15.25 2.69
N LEU A 100 8.84 15.91 3.82
CA LEU A 100 7.49 16.30 4.23
C LEU A 100 6.87 17.37 3.31
N VAL A 101 7.69 18.18 2.64
CA VAL A 101 7.22 19.19 1.69
C VAL A 101 6.70 18.49 0.43
N LYS A 102 7.48 17.55 -0.11
CA LYS A 102 7.02 16.71 -1.23
C LYS A 102 5.82 15.86 -0.84
N GLY A 103 5.77 15.36 0.40
CA GLY A 103 4.63 14.59 0.90
C GLY A 103 3.33 15.39 0.90
N ARG A 104 3.37 16.65 1.35
CA ARG A 104 2.23 17.57 1.24
C ARG A 104 1.85 17.82 -0.21
N LEU A 105 2.83 18.05 -1.08
CA LEU A 105 2.57 18.28 -2.51
C LEU A 105 1.90 17.05 -3.13
N ALA A 106 2.37 15.84 -2.80
CA ALA A 106 1.77 14.59 -3.25
C ALA A 106 0.31 14.46 -2.79
N LEU A 107 -0.01 14.81 -1.54
CA LEU A 107 -1.39 14.78 -1.04
C LEU A 107 -2.34 15.62 -1.90
N VAL A 108 -1.92 16.83 -2.28
CA VAL A 108 -2.71 17.76 -3.09
C VAL A 108 -2.72 17.35 -4.56
N ALA A 109 -1.54 17.15 -5.16
CA ALA A 109 -1.37 16.88 -6.58
C ALA A 109 -1.99 15.54 -7.02
N LYS A 110 -1.97 14.52 -6.14
CA LYS A 110 -2.61 13.23 -6.40
C LYS A 110 -4.12 13.26 -6.14
N GLY A 111 -4.68 14.40 -5.72
CA GLY A 111 -6.11 14.62 -5.59
C GLY A 111 -6.77 13.93 -4.41
N CYS A 112 -6.00 13.52 -3.38
CA CYS A 112 -6.52 12.82 -2.21
C CYS A 112 -7.63 13.62 -1.51
N LEU A 113 -7.47 14.94 -1.46
CA LEU A 113 -8.39 15.88 -0.83
C LEU A 113 -9.74 16.03 -1.57
N LYS A 114 -9.89 15.47 -2.77
CA LYS A 114 -11.19 15.43 -3.46
C LYS A 114 -12.20 14.53 -2.75
N CYS A 115 -11.73 13.51 -2.05
CA CYS A 115 -12.58 12.55 -1.33
C CYS A 115 -12.34 12.56 0.18
N HIS A 116 -11.08 12.70 0.59
CA HIS A 116 -10.69 12.74 1.99
C HIS A 116 -10.57 14.17 2.50
N ALA A 117 -10.75 14.33 3.81
CA ALA A 117 -10.32 15.53 4.50
C ALA A 117 -8.87 15.35 4.96
N PHE A 118 -8.20 16.46 5.26
CA PHE A 118 -7.00 16.49 6.08
C PHE A 118 -7.16 17.65 7.06
N ARG A 119 -7.35 17.32 8.34
CA ARG A 119 -7.58 18.30 9.43
C ARG A 119 -8.85 19.13 9.21
N GLY A 120 -9.91 18.48 8.78
CA GLY A 120 -11.22 19.08 8.52
C GLY A 120 -11.36 19.73 7.15
N GLU A 121 -10.28 19.86 6.37
CA GLU A 121 -10.30 20.49 5.05
C GLU A 121 -10.29 19.46 3.92
N GLY A 122 -11.14 19.66 2.91
CA GLY A 122 -11.26 18.78 1.75
C GLY A 122 -12.58 18.03 1.68
N GLY A 123 -12.55 16.82 1.10
CA GLY A 123 -13.71 15.97 0.89
C GLY A 123 -14.20 15.29 2.17
N ARG A 124 -15.45 14.82 2.17
CA ARG A 124 -16.07 14.11 3.30
C ARG A 124 -16.59 12.71 2.94
N ILE A 125 -16.07 12.15 1.85
CA ILE A 125 -16.45 10.81 1.36
C ILE A 125 -15.63 9.74 2.08
N GLY A 126 -14.33 9.99 2.20
CA GLY A 126 -13.39 9.18 2.98
C GLY A 126 -13.16 9.77 4.37
N PRO A 127 -12.51 9.01 5.27
CA PRO A 127 -12.10 9.53 6.57
C PRO A 127 -11.09 10.67 6.42
N ASP A 128 -10.98 11.49 7.45
CA ASP A 128 -9.92 12.49 7.56
C ASP A 128 -8.55 11.80 7.69
N LEU A 129 -7.62 12.15 6.81
CA LEU A 129 -6.27 11.57 6.75
C LEU A 129 -5.35 12.06 7.87
N ALA A 130 -5.77 13.04 8.67
CA ALA A 130 -5.09 13.41 9.91
C ALA A 130 -5.49 12.52 11.10
N GLU A 131 -6.59 11.77 10.98
CA GLU A 131 -7.05 10.85 12.01
C GLU A 131 -6.32 9.50 11.94
N GLY A 132 -5.94 8.97 13.10
CA GLY A 132 -5.28 7.66 13.19
C GLY A 132 -3.89 7.60 12.56
N ARG A 133 -3.14 8.69 12.70
CA ARG A 133 -1.78 8.87 12.16
C ARG A 133 -0.79 7.77 12.54
N GLU A 134 -1.02 7.09 13.66
CA GLU A 134 -0.23 5.95 14.13
C GLU A 134 -0.20 4.80 13.11
N ARG A 135 -1.24 4.67 12.28
CA ARG A 135 -1.35 3.63 11.25
C ARG A 135 -0.48 3.87 10.03
N TYR A 136 0.08 5.06 9.85
CA TYR A 136 1.01 5.36 8.74
C TYR A 136 2.44 4.89 9.03
N ALA A 137 2.80 4.69 10.31
CA ALA A 137 4.17 4.46 10.71
C ALA A 137 4.67 3.02 10.48
N PRO A 138 3.85 1.97 10.67
CA PRO A 138 4.24 0.65 10.20
C PRO A 138 3.82 0.46 8.73
N PRO A 139 4.76 0.21 7.80
CA PRO A 139 4.43 0.00 6.39
C PRO A 139 3.41 -1.11 6.16
N ALA A 140 3.51 -2.21 6.92
CA ALA A 140 2.62 -3.36 6.78
C ALA A 140 1.22 -3.09 7.36
N THR A 141 1.09 -2.40 8.50
CA THR A 141 -0.22 -1.91 8.97
C THR A 141 -0.88 -1.00 7.93
N TRP A 142 -0.16 -0.03 7.38
CA TRP A 142 -0.70 0.85 6.34
C TRP A 142 -1.08 0.06 5.07
N ALA A 143 -0.17 -0.80 4.59
CA ALA A 143 -0.39 -1.62 3.40
C ALA A 143 -1.59 -2.56 3.56
N ALA A 144 -1.78 -3.18 4.73
CA ALA A 144 -2.94 -4.03 5.00
C ALA A 144 -4.25 -3.23 5.05
N ALA A 145 -4.23 -2.07 5.71
CA ALA A 145 -5.40 -1.19 5.79
C ALA A 145 -5.81 -0.69 4.41
N VAL A 146 -4.83 -0.24 3.62
CA VAL A 146 -5.09 0.28 2.29
C VAL A 146 -5.48 -0.84 1.33
N TRP A 147 -4.86 -2.03 1.39
CA TRP A 147 -5.22 -3.19 0.59
C TRP A 147 -6.71 -3.55 0.73
N ARG A 148 -7.25 -3.48 1.95
CA ARG A 148 -8.67 -3.66 2.22
C ARG A 148 -9.52 -2.53 1.63
N HIS A 149 -9.00 -1.32 1.59
CA HIS A 149 -9.72 -0.12 1.17
C HIS A 149 -9.67 0.11 -0.35
N THR A 150 -8.65 -0.40 -1.04
CA THR A 150 -8.34 -0.10 -2.44
C THR A 150 -9.51 -0.37 -3.40
N PRO A 151 -10.22 -1.52 -3.36
CA PRO A 151 -11.35 -1.74 -4.26
C PRO A 151 -12.45 -0.66 -4.12
N ARG A 152 -12.71 -0.21 -2.88
CA ARG A 152 -13.65 0.89 -2.62
C ARG A 152 -13.12 2.23 -3.14
N MET A 153 -11.85 2.55 -2.90
CA MET A 153 -11.26 3.78 -3.42
C MET A 153 -11.26 3.82 -4.95
N ALA A 154 -10.94 2.71 -5.60
CA ALA A 154 -10.98 2.59 -7.06
C ALA A 154 -12.40 2.77 -7.60
N ALA A 155 -13.41 2.16 -6.97
CA ALA A 155 -14.81 2.34 -7.36
C ALA A 155 -15.28 3.80 -7.22
N VAL A 156 -14.92 4.47 -6.11
CA VAL A 156 -15.25 5.88 -5.89
C VAL A 156 -14.49 6.78 -6.87
N ALA A 157 -13.23 6.48 -7.18
CA ALA A 157 -12.43 7.23 -8.15
C ALA A 157 -13.10 7.24 -9.53
N ILE A 158 -13.60 6.07 -9.99
CA ILE A 158 -14.38 5.96 -11.23
C ILE A 158 -15.66 6.82 -11.15
N GLN A 159 -16.44 6.68 -10.08
CA GLN A 159 -17.70 7.43 -9.90
C GLN A 159 -17.52 8.95 -9.85
N ARG A 160 -16.36 9.41 -9.40
CA ARG A 160 -16.03 10.84 -9.25
C ARG A 160 -15.16 11.38 -10.39
N GLU A 161 -14.89 10.56 -11.41
CA GLU A 161 -14.03 10.92 -12.54
C GLU A 161 -12.65 11.41 -12.08
N VAL A 162 -12.14 10.83 -11.00
CA VAL A 162 -10.81 11.09 -10.46
C VAL A 162 -9.89 9.96 -10.89
N LEU A 163 -8.70 10.31 -11.38
CA LEU A 163 -7.68 9.32 -11.68
C LEU A 163 -7.24 8.63 -10.38
N TYR A 164 -7.24 7.30 -10.38
CA TYR A 164 -6.64 6.53 -9.29
C TYR A 164 -5.16 6.93 -9.17
N PRO A 165 -4.72 7.46 -8.02
CA PRO A 165 -3.41 8.07 -7.92
C PRO A 165 -2.32 7.01 -8.07
N ARG A 166 -1.22 7.37 -8.72
CA ARG A 166 -0.04 6.50 -8.85
C ARG A 166 1.17 7.16 -8.21
N PHE A 167 1.95 6.35 -7.51
CA PHE A 167 3.18 6.77 -6.84
C PHE A 167 4.41 6.31 -7.61
N SER A 168 5.47 7.10 -7.58
CA SER A 168 6.74 6.85 -8.25
C SER A 168 7.88 7.34 -7.37
N GLY A 169 9.04 6.68 -7.45
CA GLY A 169 10.18 6.96 -6.58
C GLY A 169 9.76 7.01 -5.11
N ASP A 170 10.11 8.11 -4.45
CA ASP A 170 9.92 8.29 -3.01
C ASP A 170 8.54 8.87 -2.64
N GLU A 171 7.65 9.13 -3.61
CA GLU A 171 6.38 9.82 -3.36
C GLU A 171 5.51 9.14 -2.29
N MET A 172 5.55 7.81 -2.19
CA MET A 172 4.82 7.07 -1.15
C MET A 172 5.43 7.29 0.24
N VAL A 173 6.77 7.24 0.33
CA VAL A 173 7.51 7.48 1.57
C VAL A 173 7.25 8.89 2.07
N ASP A 174 7.36 9.87 1.17
CA ASP A 174 7.13 11.29 1.44
C ASP A 174 5.70 11.55 1.93
N LEU A 175 4.69 11.03 1.21
CA LEU A 175 3.28 11.16 1.58
C LEU A 175 3.02 10.60 2.98
N LEU A 176 3.46 9.37 3.25
CA LEU A 176 3.22 8.73 4.55
C LEU A 176 4.07 9.35 5.66
N GLY A 177 5.23 9.89 5.34
CA GLY A 177 6.01 10.77 6.21
C GLY A 177 5.21 12.01 6.63
N PHE A 178 4.63 12.72 5.67
CA PHE A 178 3.81 13.90 5.92
C PHE A 178 2.55 13.59 6.73
N LEU A 179 1.82 12.52 6.37
CA LEU A 179 0.59 12.14 7.07
C LEU A 179 0.85 11.74 8.53
N ARG A 180 1.99 11.09 8.81
CA ARG A 180 2.35 10.70 10.20
C ARG A 180 2.84 11.86 11.04
N SER A 181 3.58 12.82 10.45
CA SER A 181 4.13 13.96 11.18
C SER A 181 3.02 14.88 11.66
N GLY A 182 1.87 14.87 10.97
CA GLY A 182 0.78 15.79 11.23
C GLY A 182 1.26 17.24 11.10
N THR A 183 2.23 17.56 10.25
CA THR A 183 2.74 18.94 10.13
C THR A 183 2.06 19.67 8.98
N GLY A 184 0.82 20.12 9.21
CA GLY A 184 0.22 21.24 8.48
C GLY A 184 0.48 22.53 9.24
N THR A 185 0.96 23.60 8.61
CA THR A 185 0.77 24.94 9.18
C THR A 185 -0.75 25.17 9.22
N PRO A 186 -1.31 25.74 10.30
CA PRO A 186 -2.70 26.19 10.29
C PRO A 186 -2.96 27.18 9.14
#